data_AF-S9VVC9-F1
#
_entry.id   AF-S9VVC9-F1
#
_cell.length_a   1.000
_cell.length_b   1.000
_cell.length_c   1.000
_cell.angle_alpha   90.00
_cell.angle_beta   90.00
_cell.angle_gamma   90.00
#
_symmetry.space_group_name_H-M   'P 1'
#
loop_
_entity.id
_entity.type
_entity.pdbx_description
1 polymer ?
#
loop_
_entity_poly.entity_id
_entity_poly.type
_entity_poly.pdbx_seq_one_letter_code
_entity_poly.pdbx_strand_id
1 'polypeptide(L)'
;MLQALYQKVNNLEDGQSSLKEDMIQGQNSIAERLSMLEGRFDTFSISFHALNGEQLSRIRNVETKTNETRTSAQRSENIINRESYKDTKPIPFINGQEPPSNLPELKTISDVDNLNPSQLKTYLEGYGCKYVENEPQTSLKRKVSDVAGFIKCPHDNLYEFSTLQDIGNQSSTPNRILRSRHN
;
A
#
# COMPACT_ATOMS: atom_id res chain seq x y z
N MET A 1 -23.64 -7.37 89.60
CA MET A 1 -24.19 -6.66 88.41
C MET A 1 -23.10 -5.91 87.65
N LEU A 2 -22.26 -5.09 88.31
CA LEU A 2 -21.14 -4.37 87.66
C LEU A 2 -20.13 -5.27 86.93
N GLN A 3 -19.72 -6.39 87.53
CA GLN A 3 -18.72 -7.30 86.95
C GLN A 3 -19.19 -7.96 85.64
N ALA A 4 -20.48 -8.31 85.56
CA ALA A 4 -21.07 -8.87 84.34
C ALA A 4 -21.19 -7.84 83.20
N LEU A 5 -21.46 -6.58 83.55
CA LEU A 5 -21.44 -5.47 82.58
C LEU A 5 -20.03 -5.22 82.06
N TYR A 6 -19.04 -5.22 82.95
CA TYR A 6 -17.63 -5.02 82.57
C TYR A 6 -17.13 -6.11 81.62
N GLN A 7 -17.43 -7.37 81.92
CA GLN A 7 -17.06 -8.50 81.05
C GLN A 7 -17.78 -8.44 79.70
N LYS A 8 -19.02 -7.98 79.66
CA LYS A 8 -19.76 -7.80 78.41
C LYS A 8 -19.19 -6.67 77.54
N VAL A 9 -18.73 -5.58 78.15
CA VAL A 9 -18.07 -4.48 77.44
C VAL A 9 -16.74 -4.95 76.86
N ASN A 10 -15.90 -5.64 77.62
CA ASN A 10 -14.61 -6.15 77.12
C ASN A 10 -14.80 -7.12 75.95
N ASN A 11 -15.75 -8.07 76.06
CA ASN A 11 -16.03 -8.99 74.96
C ASN A 11 -16.54 -8.28 73.69
N LEU A 12 -17.25 -7.15 73.85
CA LEU A 12 -17.71 -6.34 72.72
C LEU A 12 -16.55 -5.56 72.09
N GLU A 13 -15.64 -5.01 72.89
CA GLU A 13 -14.44 -4.32 72.40
C GLU A 13 -13.49 -5.28 71.66
N ASP A 14 -13.30 -6.48 72.19
CA ASP A 14 -12.51 -7.54 71.55
C ASP A 14 -13.16 -8.00 70.23
N GLY A 15 -14.47 -8.22 70.24
CA GLY A 15 -15.23 -8.59 69.03
C GLY A 15 -15.21 -7.50 67.95
N GLN A 16 -15.29 -6.22 68.34
CA GLN A 16 -15.16 -5.10 67.41
C GLN A 16 -13.75 -4.98 66.84
N SER A 17 -12.73 -5.22 67.66
CA SER A 17 -11.32 -5.16 67.24
C SER A 17 -11.01 -6.28 66.24
N SER A 18 -11.42 -7.51 66.53
CA SER A 18 -11.27 -8.65 65.63
C SER A 18 -12.00 -8.44 64.29
N LEU A 19 -13.25 -7.95 64.33
CA LEU A 19 -13.99 -7.65 63.10
C LEU A 19 -13.28 -6.59 62.24
N LYS A 20 -12.71 -5.57 62.87
CA LYS A 20 -11.98 -4.51 62.18
C LYS A 20 -10.70 -5.05 61.52
N GLU A 21 -9.97 -5.95 62.18
CA GLU A 21 -8.79 -6.60 61.62
C GLU A 21 -9.14 -7.47 60.41
N ASP A 22 -10.18 -8.30 60.51
CA ASP A 22 -10.66 -9.12 59.39
C ASP A 22 -11.07 -8.27 58.18
N MET A 23 -11.74 -7.14 58.43
CA MET A 23 -12.11 -6.19 57.38
C MET A 23 -10.88 -5.57 56.70
N ILE A 24 -9.86 -5.18 57.48
CA ILE A 24 -8.62 -4.62 56.93
C ILE A 24 -7.88 -5.67 56.10
N GLN A 25 -7.79 -6.91 56.60
CA GLN A 25 -7.15 -7.99 55.88
C GLN A 25 -7.89 -8.33 54.57
N GLY A 26 -9.22 -8.36 54.62
CA GLY A 26 -10.06 -8.53 53.44
C GLY A 26 -9.87 -7.42 52.41
N GLN A 27 -9.81 -6.15 52.86
CA GLN A 27 -9.55 -5.00 51.99
C GLN A 27 -8.17 -5.07 51.33
N ASN A 28 -7.13 -5.43 52.09
CA ASN A 28 -5.77 -5.56 51.56
C ASN A 28 -5.70 -6.68 50.50
N SER A 29 -6.32 -7.83 50.75
CA SER A 29 -6.37 -8.93 49.78
C SER A 29 -7.09 -8.54 48.48
N ILE A 30 -8.17 -7.76 48.59
CA ILE A 30 -8.88 -7.23 47.41
C ILE A 30 -7.98 -6.25 46.64
N ALA A 31 -7.32 -5.33 47.35
CA ALA A 31 -6.42 -4.34 46.74
C ALA A 31 -5.26 -5.01 45.97
N GLU A 32 -4.64 -6.03 46.56
CA GLU A 32 -3.59 -6.80 45.89
C GLU A 32 -4.10 -7.49 44.61
N ARG A 33 -5.27 -8.14 44.69
CA ARG A 33 -5.88 -8.81 43.53
C ARG A 33 -6.24 -7.82 42.42
N LEU A 34 -6.69 -6.61 42.77
CA LEU A 34 -6.98 -5.55 41.80
C LEU A 34 -5.69 -5.05 41.13
N SER A 35 -4.64 -4.80 41.90
CA SER A 35 -3.34 -4.39 41.34
C SER A 35 -2.74 -5.46 40.41
N MET A 36 -2.86 -6.74 40.77
CA MET A 36 -2.47 -7.84 39.88
C MET A 36 -3.31 -7.90 38.60
N LEU A 37 -4.61 -7.61 38.68
CA LEU A 37 -5.50 -7.62 37.53
C LEU A 37 -5.17 -6.45 36.58
N GLU A 38 -4.89 -5.28 37.12
CA GLU A 38 -4.43 -4.11 36.35
C GLU A 38 -3.15 -4.42 35.59
N GLY A 39 -2.12 -4.98 36.26
CA GLY A 39 -0.88 -5.35 35.58
C GLY A 39 -1.06 -6.42 34.49
N ARG A 40 -1.99 -7.36 34.68
CA ARG A 40 -2.38 -8.33 33.64
C ARG A 40 -3.08 -7.66 32.47
N PHE A 41 -3.95 -6.69 32.74
CA PHE A 41 -4.66 -5.94 31.72
C PHE A 41 -3.70 -5.09 30.88
N ASP A 42 -2.72 -4.44 31.51
CA ASP A 42 -1.67 -3.68 30.80
C ASP A 42 -0.85 -4.59 29.88
N THR A 43 -0.43 -5.75 30.41
CA THR A 43 0.33 -6.74 29.62
C THR A 43 -0.49 -7.24 28.42
N PHE A 44 -1.79 -7.49 28.64
CA PHE A 44 -2.71 -7.89 27.57
C PHE A 44 -2.86 -6.79 26.52
N SER A 45 -3.06 -5.54 26.95
CA SER A 45 -3.19 -4.38 26.07
C SER A 45 -1.96 -4.22 25.16
N ILE A 46 -0.76 -4.28 25.73
CA ILE A 46 0.51 -4.21 24.98
C ILE A 46 0.60 -5.35 23.96
N SER A 47 0.32 -6.58 24.38
CA SER A 47 0.40 -7.77 23.51
C SER A 47 -0.61 -7.70 22.36
N PHE A 48 -1.83 -7.23 22.66
CA PHE A 48 -2.90 -7.05 21.68
C PHE A 48 -2.52 -6.02 20.62
N HIS A 49 -1.98 -4.87 21.03
CA HIS A 49 -1.51 -3.85 20.10
C HIS A 49 -0.34 -4.32 19.23
N ALA A 50 0.62 -5.05 19.81
CA ALA A 50 1.73 -5.63 19.06
C ALA A 50 1.24 -6.63 17.99
N LEU A 51 0.34 -7.54 18.38
CA LEU A 51 -0.23 -8.53 17.47
C LEU A 51 -1.03 -7.88 16.33
N ASN A 52 -1.83 -6.86 16.63
CA ASN A 52 -2.56 -6.12 15.60
C ASN A 52 -1.62 -5.38 14.64
N GLY A 53 -0.55 -4.76 15.15
CA GLY A 53 0.46 -4.11 14.31
C GLY A 53 1.15 -5.08 13.37
N GLU A 54 1.51 -6.27 13.86
CA GLU A 54 2.10 -7.32 13.03
C GLU A 54 1.12 -7.83 11.97
N GLN A 55 -0.13 -8.09 12.34
CA GLN A 55 -1.15 -8.55 11.39
C GLN A 55 -1.39 -7.53 10.27
N LEU A 56 -1.52 -6.24 10.59
CA LEU A 56 -1.68 -5.18 9.58
C LEU A 56 -0.48 -5.14 8.62
N SER A 57 0.73 -5.36 9.14
CA SER A 57 1.95 -5.41 8.32
C SER A 57 1.96 -6.62 7.37
N ARG A 58 1.49 -7.78 7.84
CA ARG A 58 1.33 -9.00 7.03
C ARG A 58 0.28 -8.80 5.93
N ILE A 59 -0.87 -8.21 6.27
CA ILE A 59 -1.95 -7.91 5.30
C ILE A 59 -1.43 -7.01 4.20
N ARG A 60 -0.76 -5.90 4.55
CA ARG A 60 -0.18 -4.98 3.56
C ARG A 60 0.81 -5.68 2.63
N ASN A 61 1.66 -6.57 3.15
CA ASN A 61 2.60 -7.34 2.33
C ASN A 61 1.88 -8.28 1.34
N VAL A 62 0.82 -8.96 1.79
CA VAL A 62 0.00 -9.81 0.91
C VAL A 62 -0.68 -8.98 -0.17
N GLU A 63 -1.22 -7.80 0.17
CA GLU A 63 -1.81 -6.88 -0.81
C GLU A 63 -0.78 -6.44 -1.86
N THR A 64 0.41 -6.01 -1.45
CA THR A 64 1.49 -5.62 -2.36
C THR A 64 1.84 -6.76 -3.32
N LYS A 65 2.10 -7.97 -2.81
CA LYS A 65 2.43 -9.13 -3.65
C LYS A 65 1.30 -9.53 -4.60
N THR A 66 0.06 -9.43 -4.13
CA THR A 66 -1.12 -9.73 -4.96
C THR A 66 -1.23 -8.75 -6.11
N ASN A 67 -1.01 -7.46 -5.84
CA ASN A 67 -1.03 -6.42 -6.86
C ASN A 67 0.12 -6.58 -7.87
N GLU A 68 1.34 -6.84 -7.41
CA GLU A 68 2.48 -7.13 -8.29
C GLU A 68 2.20 -8.33 -9.22
N THR A 69 1.61 -9.39 -8.66
CA THR A 69 1.22 -10.57 -9.42
C THR A 69 0.16 -10.23 -10.46
N ARG A 70 -0.84 -9.43 -10.11
CA ARG A 70 -1.89 -8.97 -11.03
C ARG A 70 -1.32 -8.11 -12.17
N THR A 71 -0.47 -7.14 -11.85
CA THR A 71 0.23 -6.31 -12.84
C THR A 71 1.08 -7.18 -13.78
N SER A 72 1.82 -8.15 -13.25
CA SER A 72 2.63 -9.08 -14.05
C SER A 72 1.80 -10.01 -14.94
N ALA A 73 0.67 -10.52 -14.43
CA ALA A 73 -0.27 -11.34 -15.20
C ALA A 73 -0.88 -10.52 -16.36
N GLN A 74 -1.33 -9.30 -16.09
CA GLN A 74 -1.88 -8.42 -17.13
C GLN A 74 -0.84 -8.05 -18.18
N ARG A 75 0.41 -7.80 -17.77
CA ARG A 75 1.55 -7.59 -18.67
C ARG A 75 1.76 -8.77 -19.60
N SER A 76 1.74 -9.98 -19.05
CA SER A 76 1.91 -11.21 -19.83
C SER A 76 0.76 -11.40 -20.82
N GLU A 77 -0.48 -11.12 -20.42
CA GLU A 77 -1.64 -11.13 -21.32
C GLU A 77 -1.50 -10.10 -22.44
N ASN A 78 -1.04 -8.88 -22.13
CA ASN A 78 -0.81 -7.84 -23.14
C ASN A 78 0.26 -8.26 -24.16
N ILE A 79 1.34 -8.89 -23.71
CA ILE A 79 2.38 -9.42 -24.61
C ILE A 79 1.77 -10.46 -25.57
N ILE A 80 1.01 -11.42 -25.06
CA ILE A 80 0.35 -12.46 -25.86
C ILE A 80 -0.66 -11.85 -26.85
N ASN A 81 -1.45 -10.88 -26.39
CA ASN A 81 -2.44 -10.19 -27.22
C ASN A 81 -1.74 -9.46 -28.38
N ARG A 82 -0.64 -8.77 -28.10
CA ARG A 82 0.16 -8.10 -29.13
C ARG A 82 0.70 -9.08 -30.17
N GLU A 83 1.27 -10.20 -29.74
CA GLU A 83 1.75 -11.27 -30.64
C GLU A 83 0.62 -11.87 -31.48
N SER A 84 -0.61 -11.84 -30.96
CA SER A 84 -1.81 -12.35 -31.62
C SER A 84 -2.62 -11.28 -32.37
N TYR A 85 -2.10 -10.06 -32.54
CA TYR A 85 -2.82 -8.92 -33.13
C TYR A 85 -4.17 -8.58 -32.47
N LYS A 86 -4.24 -8.74 -31.15
CA LYS A 86 -5.38 -8.38 -30.33
C LYS A 86 -5.08 -7.13 -29.52
N ASP A 87 -6.14 -6.41 -29.17
CA ASP A 87 -6.04 -5.23 -28.31
C ASP A 87 -5.50 -5.61 -26.92
N THR A 88 -4.65 -4.72 -26.39
CA THR A 88 -4.16 -4.81 -25.01
C THR A 88 -5.16 -4.20 -24.04
N LYS A 89 -5.09 -4.62 -22.78
CA LYS A 89 -5.87 -4.01 -21.70
C LYS A 89 -5.00 -3.06 -20.87
N PRO A 90 -5.60 -2.08 -20.19
CA PRO A 90 -4.90 -1.25 -19.22
C PRO A 90 -4.22 -2.11 -18.16
N ILE A 91 -3.02 -1.69 -17.74
CA ILE A 91 -2.30 -2.33 -16.63
C ILE A 91 -2.58 -1.53 -15.37
N PRO A 92 -3.08 -2.17 -14.29
CA PRO A 92 -3.28 -1.51 -13.02
C PRO A 92 -1.93 -1.14 -12.39
N PHE A 93 -1.95 -0.08 -11.59
CA PHE A 93 -0.82 0.33 -10.78
C PHE A 93 -0.48 -0.71 -9.71
N ILE A 94 0.75 -0.63 -9.17
CA ILE A 94 1.25 -1.58 -8.16
C ILE A 94 0.47 -1.52 -6.83
N ASN A 95 -0.32 -0.46 -6.63
CA ASN A 95 -1.26 -0.36 -5.51
C ASN A 95 -2.62 -1.02 -5.81
N GLY A 96 -2.77 -1.67 -6.96
CA GLY A 96 -3.99 -2.36 -7.40
C GLY A 96 -5.06 -1.46 -8.00
N GLN A 97 -4.84 -0.15 -8.05
CA GLN A 97 -5.79 0.80 -8.64
C GLN A 97 -5.58 0.89 -10.16
N GLU A 98 -6.67 1.11 -10.89
CA GLU A 98 -6.59 1.49 -12.30
C GLU A 98 -5.95 2.89 -12.43
N PRO A 99 -5.23 3.17 -13.54
CA PRO A 99 -4.75 4.51 -13.81
C PRO A 99 -5.90 5.53 -13.71
N PRO A 100 -5.69 6.67 -13.03
CA PRO A 100 -6.76 7.65 -12.83
C PRO A 100 -7.28 8.20 -14.16
N SER A 101 -8.57 8.56 -14.20
CA SER A 101 -9.29 8.93 -15.42
C SER A 101 -8.77 10.19 -16.13
N ASN A 102 -7.92 10.96 -15.46
CA ASN A 102 -7.24 12.12 -16.03
C ASN A 102 -5.95 11.75 -16.81
N LEU A 103 -5.52 10.49 -16.78
CA LEU A 103 -4.43 9.99 -17.59
C LEU A 103 -4.95 9.36 -18.89
N PRO A 104 -4.23 9.53 -20.02
CA PRO A 104 -4.60 8.91 -21.28
C PRO A 104 -4.41 7.40 -21.18
N GLU A 105 -5.43 6.64 -21.58
CA GLU A 105 -5.36 5.18 -21.62
C GLU A 105 -4.23 4.72 -22.56
N LEU A 106 -3.37 3.83 -22.06
CA LEU A 106 -2.26 3.30 -22.84
C LEU A 106 -2.65 1.97 -23.49
N LYS A 107 -2.62 1.89 -24.82
CA LYS A 107 -2.89 0.67 -25.60
C LYS A 107 -1.72 0.28 -26.50
N THR A 108 -0.86 1.24 -26.82
CA THR A 108 0.20 1.09 -27.79
C THR A 108 1.47 1.81 -27.33
N ILE A 109 2.59 1.48 -27.97
CA ILE A 109 3.86 2.19 -27.77
C ILE A 109 3.71 3.68 -28.15
N SER A 110 2.88 3.98 -29.15
CA SER A 110 2.58 5.36 -29.57
C SER A 110 1.88 6.15 -28.46
N ASP A 111 0.98 5.54 -27.70
CA ASP A 111 0.32 6.22 -26.57
C ASP A 111 1.34 6.59 -25.49
N VAL A 112 2.32 5.71 -25.25
CA VAL A 112 3.43 5.97 -24.33
C VAL A 112 4.32 7.10 -24.85
N ASP A 113 4.58 7.17 -26.16
CA ASP A 113 5.41 8.23 -26.73
C ASP A 113 4.73 9.61 -26.70
N ASN A 114 3.40 9.64 -26.74
CA ASN A 114 2.61 10.88 -26.65
C ASN A 114 2.40 11.38 -25.21
N LEU A 115 2.88 10.65 -24.20
CA LEU A 115 2.82 11.09 -22.82
C LEU A 115 3.62 12.37 -22.61
N ASN A 116 2.98 13.38 -22.01
CA ASN A 116 3.70 14.55 -21.53
C ASN A 116 4.52 14.20 -20.26
N PRO A 117 5.50 15.03 -19.86
CA PRO A 117 6.39 14.72 -18.74
C PRO A 117 5.66 14.48 -17.40
N SER A 118 4.56 15.20 -17.16
CA SER A 118 3.76 15.05 -15.94
C SER A 118 3.03 13.70 -15.93
N GLN A 119 2.38 13.32 -17.05
CA GLN A 119 1.71 12.03 -17.18
C GLN A 119 2.71 10.87 -17.11
N LEU A 120 3.87 11.00 -17.75
CA LEU A 120 4.94 10.01 -17.71
C LEU A 120 5.42 9.77 -16.28
N LYS A 121 5.61 10.85 -15.50
CA LYS A 121 5.95 10.75 -14.08
C LYS A 121 4.88 10.01 -13.29
N THR A 122 3.61 10.35 -13.47
CA THR A 122 2.49 9.67 -12.78
C THR A 122 2.42 8.18 -13.11
N TYR A 123 2.60 7.81 -14.39
CA TYR A 123 2.65 6.41 -14.81
C TYR A 123 3.83 5.65 -14.20
N LEU A 124 5.03 6.26 -14.19
CA LEU A 124 6.20 5.64 -13.58
C LEU A 124 6.00 5.40 -12.09
N GLU A 125 5.53 6.40 -11.35
CA GLU A 125 5.24 6.29 -9.91
C GLU A 125 4.15 5.23 -9.65
N GLY A 126 3.08 5.23 -10.43
CA GLY A 126 2.01 4.23 -10.34
C GLY A 126 2.47 2.81 -10.64
N TYR A 127 3.46 2.65 -11.52
CA TYR A 127 4.09 1.36 -11.82
C TYR A 127 5.29 1.01 -10.93
N GLY A 128 5.57 1.80 -9.88
CA GLY A 128 6.69 1.56 -8.97
C GLY A 128 8.07 1.81 -9.60
N CYS A 129 8.12 2.48 -10.74
CA CYS A 129 9.36 2.87 -11.42
C CYS A 129 9.84 4.22 -10.89
N LYS A 130 11.13 4.33 -10.57
CA LYS A 130 11.73 5.60 -10.15
C LYS A 130 11.79 6.58 -11.32
N TYR A 131 11.15 7.74 -11.16
CA TYR A 131 11.38 8.89 -12.03
C TYR A 131 12.71 9.55 -11.68
N VAL A 132 13.58 9.72 -12.68
CA VAL A 132 14.87 10.38 -12.54
C VAL A 132 14.90 11.55 -13.52
N GLU A 133 14.94 12.79 -13.02
CA GLU A 133 14.84 14.00 -13.84
C GLU A 133 15.90 14.10 -14.94
N ASN A 134 17.11 13.60 -14.66
CA ASN A 134 18.23 13.62 -15.61
C ASN A 134 18.26 12.40 -16.56
N GLU A 135 17.34 11.46 -16.41
CA GLU A 135 17.27 10.29 -17.29
C GLU A 135 16.60 10.66 -18.62
N PRO A 136 17.12 10.21 -19.78
CA PRO A 136 16.48 10.48 -21.06
C PRO A 136 15.02 10.05 -21.06
N GLN A 137 14.12 10.92 -21.54
CA GLN A 137 12.69 10.60 -21.60
C GLN A 137 12.40 9.32 -22.37
N THR A 138 13.20 9.00 -23.38
CA THR A 138 13.09 7.74 -24.13
C THR A 138 13.32 6.50 -23.25
N SER A 139 14.22 6.58 -22.28
CA SER A 139 14.46 5.52 -21.29
C SER A 139 13.30 5.40 -20.30
N LEU A 140 12.79 6.54 -19.83
CA LEU A 140 11.61 6.61 -18.96
C LEU A 140 10.36 6.04 -19.64
N LYS A 141 10.10 6.42 -20.90
CA LYS A 141 9.02 5.87 -21.73
C LYS A 141 9.19 4.38 -21.97
N ARG A 142 10.42 3.91 -22.20
CA ARG A 142 10.71 2.48 -22.33
C ARG A 142 10.33 1.70 -21.07
N LYS A 143 10.65 2.21 -19.87
CA LYS A 143 10.23 1.57 -18.61
C LYS A 143 8.71 1.41 -18.52
N VAL A 144 7.95 2.45 -18.87
CA VAL A 144 6.47 2.38 -18.90
C VAL A 144 5.98 1.36 -19.92
N SER A 145 6.53 1.38 -21.13
CA SER A 145 6.23 0.43 -22.20
C SER A 145 6.49 -1.02 -21.80
N ASP A 146 7.63 -1.24 -21.14
CA ASP A 146 8.05 -2.57 -20.68
C ASP A 146 7.09 -3.10 -19.61
N VAL A 147 6.69 -2.27 -18.64
CA VAL A 147 5.69 -2.65 -17.63
C VAL A 147 4.34 -2.93 -18.28
N ALA A 148 3.91 -2.08 -19.21
CA ALA A 148 2.62 -2.20 -19.90
C ALA A 148 2.53 -3.40 -20.87
N GLY A 149 3.65 -4.08 -21.14
CA GLY A 149 3.69 -5.21 -22.06
C GLY A 149 3.71 -4.80 -23.54
N PHE A 150 4.00 -3.54 -23.84
CA PHE A 150 4.16 -3.04 -25.21
C PHE A 150 5.60 -3.29 -25.69
N ILE A 151 5.99 -4.56 -25.73
CA ILE A 151 7.27 -4.99 -26.29
C ILE A 151 7.29 -4.74 -27.80
N LYS A 152 8.44 -4.46 -28.42
CA LYS A 152 8.50 -4.36 -29.90
C LYS A 152 8.12 -5.71 -30.53
N CYS A 153 7.04 -5.75 -31.31
CA CYS A 153 6.64 -6.93 -32.07
C CYS A 153 7.08 -6.79 -33.53
N PRO A 154 7.32 -7.90 -34.27
CA PRO A 154 7.81 -7.86 -35.65
C PRO A 154 6.94 -7.07 -36.63
N HIS A 155 5.67 -6.83 -36.29
CA HIS A 155 4.69 -6.13 -37.13
C HIS A 155 4.54 -4.65 -36.77
N ASP A 156 5.08 -4.23 -35.62
CA ASP A 156 5.37 -2.82 -35.43
C ASP A 156 6.59 -2.52 -36.29
N ASN A 157 6.37 -1.96 -37.49
CA ASN A 157 7.45 -1.43 -38.31
C ASN A 157 8.33 -0.54 -37.43
N LEU A 158 9.50 -1.05 -37.00
CA LEU A 158 10.50 -0.46 -36.11
C LEU A 158 10.06 0.86 -35.44
N TYR A 159 9.10 0.80 -34.51
CA TYR A 159 8.74 1.99 -33.76
C TYR A 159 9.90 2.32 -32.83
N GLU A 160 10.57 3.44 -33.07
CA GLU A 160 11.54 4.02 -32.15
C GLU A 160 10.87 5.20 -31.46
N PHE A 161 10.96 5.24 -30.12
CA PHE A 161 10.51 6.39 -29.36
C PHE A 161 11.15 7.65 -29.92
N SER A 162 10.36 8.71 -30.09
CA SER A 162 10.85 9.97 -30.60
C SER A 162 12.00 10.47 -29.69
N THR A 163 13.21 10.58 -30.25
CA THR A 163 14.34 11.19 -29.55
C THR A 163 14.09 12.69 -29.48
N LEU A 164 13.60 13.17 -28.34
CA LEU A 164 13.55 14.61 -28.07
C LEU A 164 14.98 15.13 -27.91
N GLN A 165 15.61 15.53 -29.01
CA GLN A 165 16.36 16.77 -29.03
C GLN A 165 15.36 17.89 -29.33
N ASP A 166 15.37 18.91 -28.49
CA ASP A 166 14.77 20.23 -28.69
C ASP A 166 13.23 20.33 -28.76
N ILE A 167 12.60 20.46 -27.57
CA ILE A 167 11.37 21.26 -27.39
C ILE A 167 11.76 22.75 -27.45
N GLY A 168 12.33 23.16 -28.58
CA GLY A 168 12.89 24.48 -28.78
C GLY A 168 12.84 24.84 -30.26
N ASN A 169 11.69 24.66 -30.90
CA ASN A 169 11.22 25.29 -32.14
C ASN A 169 10.24 24.35 -32.84
N GLN A 170 8.95 24.43 -32.47
CA GLN A 170 7.88 23.98 -33.37
C GLN A 170 7.03 25.18 -33.74
N SER A 171 7.58 26.02 -34.62
CA SER A 171 6.76 26.77 -35.57
C SER A 171 6.36 25.82 -36.69
N SER A 172 5.04 25.65 -36.83
CA SER A 172 4.30 25.33 -38.05
C SER A 172 4.98 24.46 -39.12
N THR A 173 4.63 23.17 -39.18
CA THR A 173 4.18 22.55 -40.46
C THR A 173 3.60 21.14 -40.23
N PRO A 174 2.50 20.75 -40.91
CA PRO A 174 1.96 19.40 -40.85
C PRO A 174 2.74 18.47 -41.79
N ASN A 175 3.26 17.36 -41.26
CA ASN A 175 3.95 16.36 -42.07
C ASN A 175 3.00 15.72 -43.08
N ARG A 176 3.23 16.07 -44.35
CA ARG A 176 2.60 15.52 -45.55
C ARG A 176 3.18 14.13 -45.81
N ILE A 177 2.36 13.09 -45.65
CA ILE A 177 2.68 11.72 -46.09
C ILE A 177 2.86 11.75 -47.62
N LEU A 178 4.10 11.71 -48.09
CA LEU A 178 4.44 11.43 -49.47
C LEU A 178 4.36 9.91 -49.69
N ARG A 179 3.21 9.46 -50.20
CA ARG A 179 3.12 8.19 -50.92
C ARG A 179 3.95 8.34 -52.21
N SER A 180 5.12 7.72 -52.27
CA SER A 180 5.79 7.44 -53.53
C SER A 180 5.48 5.99 -53.93
N ARG A 181 4.96 5.83 -55.14
CA ARG A 181 4.66 4.58 -55.84
C ARG A 181 5.80 4.31 -56.84
N HIS A 182 5.98 3.02 -57.14
CA HIS A 182 6.73 2.41 -58.27
C HIS A 182 8.24 2.19 -58.05
N ASN A 183 8.81 1.03 -58.41
CA ASN A 183 8.37 -0.01 -59.35
C ASN A 183 8.10 -1.38 -58.73
#